data_AF-A0A9E1BG65-F1
#
_entry.id   AF-A0A9E1BG65-F1
#
_cell.length_a   1.000
_cell.length_b   1.000
_cell.length_c   1.000
_cell.angle_alpha   90.00
_cell.angle_beta   90.00
_cell.angle_gamma   90.00
#
_symmetry.space_group_name_H-M   'P 1'
#
loop_
_entity.id
_entity.type
_entity.pdbx_description
1 polymer ?
#
loop_
_entity_poly.entity_id
_entity_poly.type
_entity_poly.pdbx_seq_one_letter_code
_entity_poly.pdbx_strand_id
1 'polypeptide(L)'
;MKKILNFLLVLAVFLGVNLMAKDEFLKEQTMAGQNLKEIYLAGGCFWGMQGYFKKIFGVVDTKVGYANGNSENTSYRELHESDHAETLYVKFDENRVALAEILAHFFRVIDPTSLNKQGNDVGRQYRSGIYYVSKDDLPVIESFMKIEQKKFKDKIVVEVAPLKNFIIAEEYHQDYLDKNPFGYCHIDLNLANKPLYDEAKFKPLSKEELKRNLSSEQYAVTQEAATERPFSSEY
;
A
#
# COMPACT_ATOMS: atom_id res chain seq x y z
N MET A 1 -23.83 -4.17 -50.35
CA MET A 1 -22.91 -4.73 -49.33
C MET A 1 -22.00 -3.68 -48.70
N LYS A 2 -21.19 -2.89 -49.45
CA LYS A 2 -20.28 -1.88 -48.86
C LYS A 2 -20.95 -0.80 -47.96
N LYS A 3 -22.15 -0.33 -48.30
CA LYS A 3 -22.88 0.67 -47.49
C LYS A 3 -23.35 0.14 -46.12
N ILE A 4 -23.73 -1.14 -46.04
CA ILE A 4 -24.17 -1.79 -44.80
C ILE A 4 -22.95 -2.06 -43.89
N LEU A 5 -21.81 -2.44 -44.48
CA LEU A 5 -20.56 -2.64 -43.75
C LEU A 5 -20.03 -1.33 -43.13
N ASN A 6 -20.08 -0.22 -43.87
CA ASN A 6 -19.69 1.09 -43.32
C ASN A 6 -20.63 1.57 -42.20
N PHE A 7 -21.94 1.29 -42.30
CA PHE A 7 -22.90 1.65 -41.25
C PHE A 7 -22.66 0.87 -39.95
N LEU A 8 -22.39 -0.43 -40.05
CA LEU A 8 -22.04 -1.27 -38.89
C LEU A 8 -20.71 -0.84 -38.24
N LEU A 9 -19.71 -0.45 -39.04
CA LEU A 9 -18.43 0.03 -38.53
C LEU A 9 -18.59 1.35 -37.76
N VAL A 10 -19.36 2.30 -38.29
CA VAL A 10 -19.65 3.58 -37.63
C VAL A 10 -20.43 3.36 -36.34
N LEU A 11 -21.45 2.49 -36.36
CA LEU A 11 -22.24 2.17 -35.17
C LEU A 11 -21.37 1.54 -34.06
N ALA A 12 -20.46 0.63 -34.42
CA ALA A 12 -19.52 0.00 -33.48
C ALA A 12 -18.54 1.01 -32.87
N VAL A 13 -18.05 1.97 -33.66
CA VAL A 13 -17.20 3.06 -33.14
C VAL A 13 -17.98 3.96 -32.18
N PHE A 14 -19.21 4.36 -32.53
CA PHE A 14 -20.05 5.18 -31.65
C PHE A 14 -20.44 4.46 -30.34
N LEU A 15 -20.72 3.16 -30.38
CA LEU A 15 -20.95 2.34 -29.19
C LEU A 15 -19.67 2.25 -28.34
N GLY A 16 -18.52 2.00 -28.95
CA GLY A 16 -17.23 1.94 -28.26
C GLY A 16 -16.86 3.24 -27.54
N VAL A 17 -17.05 4.39 -28.19
CA VAL A 17 -16.80 5.71 -27.59
C VAL A 17 -17.72 5.98 -26.39
N ASN A 18 -19.00 5.60 -26.48
CA ASN A 18 -19.95 5.78 -25.36
C ASN A 18 -19.63 4.86 -24.17
N LEU A 19 -19.12 3.64 -24.41
CA LEU A 19 -18.67 2.75 -23.34
C LEU A 19 -17.43 3.31 -22.62
N MET A 20 -16.43 3.81 -23.37
CA MET A 20 -15.22 4.39 -22.77
C MET A 20 -15.53 5.66 -21.96
N ALA A 21 -16.38 6.54 -22.47
CA ALA A 21 -16.80 7.75 -21.75
C ALA A 21 -17.59 7.43 -20.47
N LYS A 22 -18.37 6.33 -20.47
CA LYS A 22 -19.09 5.86 -19.29
C LYS A 22 -18.14 5.28 -18.24
N ASP A 23 -17.13 4.53 -18.66
CA ASP A 23 -16.10 4.02 -17.75
C ASP A 23 -15.28 5.17 -17.14
N GLU A 24 -14.90 6.19 -17.93
CA GLU A 24 -14.23 7.40 -17.42
C GLU A 24 -15.12 8.17 -16.43
N PHE A 25 -16.41 8.36 -16.74
CA PHE A 25 -17.34 9.04 -15.85
C PHE A 25 -17.58 8.27 -14.53
N LEU A 26 -17.70 6.94 -14.58
CA LEU A 26 -17.82 6.11 -13.38
C LEU A 26 -16.52 6.11 -12.55
N LYS A 27 -15.36 6.16 -13.22
CA LYS A 27 -14.06 6.31 -12.58
C LYS A 27 -13.95 7.68 -11.91
N GLU A 28 -14.39 8.75 -12.56
CA GLU A 28 -14.38 10.10 -12.00
C GLU A 28 -15.34 10.23 -10.79
N GLN A 29 -16.55 9.65 -10.87
CA GLN A 29 -17.47 9.57 -9.73
C GLN A 29 -16.93 8.73 -8.55
N THR A 30 -16.21 7.65 -8.82
CA THR A 30 -15.59 6.83 -7.74
C THR A 30 -14.37 7.51 -7.12
N MET A 31 -13.74 8.47 -7.81
CA MET A 31 -12.62 9.27 -7.32
C MET A 31 -13.07 10.52 -6.54
N ALA A 32 -14.28 11.00 -6.76
CA ALA A 32 -14.85 12.24 -6.19
C ALA A 32 -15.08 12.24 -4.65
N GLY A 33 -14.57 11.24 -3.92
CA GLY A 33 -14.59 11.18 -2.46
C GLY A 33 -13.35 10.49 -1.86
N GLN A 34 -12.30 10.29 -2.66
CA GLN A 34 -11.07 9.64 -2.20
C GLN A 34 -10.10 10.70 -1.68
N ASN A 35 -9.56 10.48 -0.48
CA ASN A 35 -8.48 11.30 0.08
C ASN A 35 -7.16 10.66 -0.31
N LEU A 36 -6.71 10.91 -1.55
CA LEU A 36 -5.56 10.23 -2.13
C LEU A 36 -4.26 10.83 -1.63
N LYS A 37 -3.43 9.98 -1.03
CA LYS A 37 -2.05 10.27 -0.64
C LYS A 37 -1.07 9.34 -1.32
N GLU A 38 0.20 9.72 -1.29
CA GLU A 38 1.29 8.93 -1.84
C GLU A 38 2.51 8.90 -0.93
N ILE A 39 3.20 7.76 -0.94
CA ILE A 39 4.44 7.54 -0.20
C ILE A 39 5.36 6.63 -1.01
N TYR A 40 6.66 6.75 -0.78
CA TYR A 40 7.69 5.99 -1.48
C TYR A 40 8.48 5.16 -0.48
N LEU A 41 8.51 3.85 -0.67
CA LEU A 41 9.02 2.88 0.29
C LEU A 41 10.13 2.05 -0.35
N ALA A 42 11.37 2.20 0.12
CA ALA A 42 12.49 1.34 -0.24
C ALA A 42 12.63 0.24 0.81
N GLY A 43 12.57 -1.03 0.41
CA GLY A 43 12.49 -2.17 1.33
C GLY A 43 13.19 -3.41 0.82
N GLY A 44 14.26 -3.26 0.03
CA GLY A 44 14.90 -4.36 -0.68
C GLY A 44 14.33 -4.53 -2.08
N CYS A 45 14.37 -5.75 -2.62
CA CYS A 45 13.87 -6.04 -3.96
C CYS A 45 12.40 -5.59 -4.13
N PHE A 46 12.17 -4.65 -5.04
CA PHE A 46 10.86 -4.01 -5.19
C PHE A 46 9.77 -4.92 -5.76
N TRP A 47 10.10 -6.11 -6.27
CA TRP A 47 9.13 -7.07 -6.81
C TRP A 47 8.22 -7.63 -5.71
N GLY A 48 8.84 -8.07 -4.61
CA GLY A 48 8.11 -8.53 -3.43
C GLY A 48 7.33 -7.41 -2.78
N MET A 49 7.93 -6.21 -2.70
CA MET A 49 7.26 -5.02 -2.16
C MET A 49 5.99 -4.70 -2.94
N GLN A 50 6.07 -4.60 -4.28
CA GLN A 50 4.89 -4.34 -5.12
C GLN A 50 3.84 -5.45 -4.99
N GLY A 51 4.27 -6.73 -5.09
CA GLY A 51 3.37 -7.88 -4.96
C GLY A 51 2.65 -7.95 -3.60
N TYR A 52 3.27 -7.43 -2.54
CA TYR A 52 2.68 -7.34 -1.20
C TYR A 52 1.68 -6.18 -1.11
N PHE A 53 2.10 -4.95 -1.44
CA PHE A 53 1.30 -3.75 -1.25
C PHE A 53 0.07 -3.67 -2.15
N LYS A 54 0.11 -4.27 -3.35
CA LYS A 54 -1.07 -4.38 -4.23
C LYS A 54 -2.26 -5.09 -3.60
N LYS A 55 -2.03 -5.91 -2.57
CA LYS A 55 -3.09 -6.67 -1.88
C LYS A 55 -3.71 -5.92 -0.70
N ILE A 56 -3.13 -4.79 -0.28
CA ILE A 56 -3.59 -4.04 0.88
C ILE A 56 -4.85 -3.26 0.51
N PHE A 57 -5.93 -3.45 1.26
CA PHE A 57 -7.15 -2.69 1.08
C PHE A 57 -6.89 -1.18 1.27
N GLY A 58 -7.37 -0.37 0.32
CA GLY A 58 -7.14 1.08 0.33
C GLY A 58 -5.94 1.54 -0.50
N VAL A 59 -5.02 0.64 -0.89
CA VAL A 59 -4.02 0.94 -1.93
C VAL A 59 -4.71 0.98 -3.29
N VAL A 60 -4.47 2.05 -4.06
CA VAL A 60 -5.14 2.31 -5.35
C VAL A 60 -4.22 2.21 -6.55
N ASP A 61 -2.93 2.49 -6.39
CA ASP A 61 -1.92 2.36 -7.44
C ASP A 61 -0.55 2.06 -6.84
N THR A 62 0.27 1.32 -7.57
CA THR A 62 1.65 1.00 -7.18
C THR A 62 2.55 0.99 -8.40
N LYS A 63 3.77 1.55 -8.26
CA LYS A 63 4.80 1.48 -9.30
C LYS A 63 6.15 1.22 -8.68
N VAL A 64 7.03 0.53 -9.39
CA VAL A 64 8.41 0.34 -8.94
C VAL A 64 9.36 1.26 -9.69
N GLY A 65 10.42 1.68 -9.02
CA GLY A 65 11.38 2.63 -9.56
C GLY A 65 12.62 2.79 -8.68
N TYR A 66 13.42 3.77 -9.04
CA TYR A 66 14.70 4.08 -8.43
C TYR A 66 14.62 5.49 -7.83
N ALA A 67 14.87 5.61 -6.53
CA ALA A 67 14.71 6.89 -5.82
C ALA A 67 15.99 7.36 -5.12
N ASN A 68 16.07 8.68 -4.98
CA ASN A 68 17.03 9.38 -4.12
C ASN A 68 18.50 9.04 -4.38
N GLY A 69 18.86 8.76 -5.63
CA GLY A 69 20.26 8.67 -6.07
C GLY A 69 20.81 10.02 -6.56
N ASN A 70 22.02 9.96 -7.11
CA ASN A 70 22.84 11.13 -7.44
C ASN A 70 22.62 11.67 -8.88
N SER A 71 21.71 11.05 -9.65
CA SER A 71 21.41 11.42 -11.04
C SER A 71 19.91 11.55 -11.28
N GLU A 72 19.52 12.38 -12.24
CA GLU A 72 18.12 12.52 -12.69
C GLU A 72 17.65 11.37 -13.60
N ASN A 73 18.58 10.55 -14.09
CA ASN A 73 18.30 9.38 -14.92
C ASN A 73 19.14 8.19 -14.45
N THR A 74 18.55 7.00 -14.47
CA THR A 74 19.21 5.72 -14.17
C THR A 74 18.42 4.59 -14.82
N SER A 75 19.08 3.47 -15.04
CA SER A 75 18.47 2.19 -15.41
C SER A 75 18.88 1.11 -14.42
N TYR A 76 18.29 -0.09 -14.53
CA TYR A 76 18.70 -1.22 -13.69
C TYR A 76 20.21 -1.52 -13.80
N ARG A 77 20.80 -1.29 -14.99
CA ARG A 77 22.23 -1.53 -15.26
C ARG A 77 23.15 -0.52 -14.56
N GLU A 78 22.68 0.71 -14.41
CA GLU A 78 23.45 1.84 -13.85
C GLU A 78 23.18 2.03 -12.35
N LEU A 79 22.27 1.25 -11.77
CA LEU A 79 21.77 1.43 -10.41
C LEU A 79 22.87 1.41 -9.34
N HIS A 80 23.90 0.60 -9.55
CA HIS A 80 25.04 0.49 -8.65
C HIS A 80 25.96 1.73 -8.66
N GLU A 81 25.99 2.50 -9.75
CA GLU A 81 26.80 3.71 -9.90
C GLU A 81 26.03 4.96 -9.45
N SER A 82 24.72 4.95 -9.66
CA SER A 82 23.85 6.12 -9.44
C SER A 82 23.34 6.26 -8.00
N ASP A 83 23.57 5.27 -7.14
CA ASP A 83 23.20 5.22 -5.70
C ASP A 83 21.69 5.39 -5.41
N HIS A 84 20.83 5.14 -6.40
CA HIS A 84 19.38 5.09 -6.16
C HIS A 84 19.00 3.84 -5.36
N ALA A 85 17.92 3.94 -4.58
CA ALA A 85 17.28 2.79 -3.94
C ALA A 85 16.18 2.21 -4.84
N GLU A 86 16.09 0.88 -4.93
CA GLU A 86 14.86 0.22 -5.38
C GLU A 86 13.71 0.62 -4.45
N THR A 87 12.69 1.24 -5.04
CA THR A 87 11.64 1.94 -4.29
C THR A 87 10.29 1.63 -4.90
N LEU A 88 9.32 1.38 -4.02
CA LEU A 88 7.91 1.23 -4.34
C LEU A 88 7.20 2.58 -4.15
N TYR A 89 6.60 3.10 -5.21
CA TYR A 89 5.55 4.11 -5.13
C TYR A 89 4.25 3.45 -4.67
N VAL A 90 3.61 4.00 -3.65
CA VAL A 90 2.30 3.58 -3.16
C VAL A 90 1.37 4.77 -3.15
N LYS A 91 0.29 4.68 -3.92
CA LYS A 91 -0.86 5.60 -3.85
C LYS A 91 -1.99 4.92 -3.08
N PHE A 92 -2.59 5.61 -2.12
CA PHE A 92 -3.63 5.03 -1.27
C PHE A 92 -4.71 6.06 -0.92
N ASP A 93 -5.90 5.57 -0.60
CA ASP A 93 -7.04 6.35 -0.11
C ASP A 93 -6.99 6.39 1.42
N GLU A 94 -6.66 7.54 2.00
CA GLU A 94 -6.53 7.75 3.44
C GLU A 94 -7.86 7.55 4.19
N ASN A 95 -9.00 7.59 3.49
CA ASN A 95 -10.30 7.24 4.05
C ASN A 95 -10.46 5.72 4.30
N ARG A 96 -9.61 4.89 3.71
CA ARG A 96 -9.66 3.42 3.80
C ARG A 96 -8.47 2.83 4.54
N VAL A 97 -7.30 3.44 4.39
CA VAL A 97 -6.07 2.99 5.04
C VAL A 97 -5.22 4.20 5.43
N ALA A 98 -4.91 4.31 6.73
CA ALA A 98 -4.10 5.42 7.23
C ALA A 98 -2.61 5.23 6.88
N LEU A 99 -1.85 6.32 6.76
CA LEU A 99 -0.40 6.26 6.53
C LEU A 99 0.33 5.39 7.57
N ALA A 100 -0.06 5.48 8.85
CA ALA A 100 0.54 4.65 9.91
C ALA A 100 0.33 3.14 9.67
N GLU A 101 -0.77 2.74 9.04
CA GLU A 101 -1.04 1.35 8.70
C GLU A 101 -0.21 0.90 7.48
N ILE A 102 -0.05 1.76 6.47
CA ILE A 102 0.90 1.56 5.36
C ILE A 102 2.33 1.34 5.90
N LEU A 103 2.76 2.15 6.87
CA LEU A 103 4.06 2.00 7.52
C LEU A 103 4.16 0.72 8.37
N ALA A 104 3.10 0.32 9.06
CA ALA A 104 3.07 -0.94 9.79
C ALA A 104 3.19 -2.15 8.86
N HIS A 105 2.51 -2.11 7.71
CA HIS A 105 2.66 -3.11 6.64
C HIS A 105 4.10 -3.14 6.09
N PHE A 106 4.72 -1.98 5.89
CA PHE A 106 6.11 -1.86 5.47
C PHE A 106 7.05 -2.55 6.48
N PHE A 107 6.96 -2.21 7.77
CA PHE A 107 7.79 -2.78 8.83
C PHE A 107 7.54 -4.27 9.09
N ARG A 108 6.37 -4.80 8.70
CA ARG A 108 6.08 -6.24 8.78
C ARG A 108 6.91 -7.07 7.80
N VAL A 109 7.32 -6.50 6.67
CA VAL A 109 7.95 -7.25 5.56
C VAL A 109 9.41 -6.90 5.32
N ILE A 110 9.98 -5.97 6.08
CA ILE A 110 11.41 -5.65 6.05
C ILE A 110 12.10 -6.05 7.35
N ASP A 111 13.43 -6.18 7.31
CA ASP A 111 14.28 -6.06 8.49
C ASP A 111 14.70 -4.59 8.67
N PRO A 112 14.13 -3.86 9.64
CA PRO A 112 14.41 -2.44 9.81
C PRO A 112 15.78 -2.15 10.46
N THR A 113 16.49 -3.18 10.91
CA THR A 113 17.81 -3.08 11.54
C THR A 113 18.95 -3.46 10.59
N SER A 114 18.63 -4.04 9.44
CA SER A 114 19.59 -4.43 8.41
C SER A 114 20.01 -3.26 7.52
N LEU A 115 21.31 -2.93 7.54
CA LEU A 115 21.89 -1.87 6.73
C LEU A 115 22.23 -2.37 5.32
N ASN A 116 21.69 -1.71 4.28
CA ASN A 116 21.98 -1.98 2.87
C ASN A 116 21.81 -3.46 2.46
N LYS A 117 20.83 -4.14 3.07
CA LYS A 117 20.54 -5.55 2.80
C LYS A 117 19.11 -5.89 3.21
N GLN A 118 18.40 -6.68 2.40
CA GLN A 118 17.12 -7.31 2.75
C GLN A 118 17.11 -8.74 2.19
N GLY A 119 16.84 -9.73 3.05
CA GLY A 119 16.96 -11.14 2.67
C GLY A 119 18.37 -11.47 2.14
N ASN A 120 18.44 -11.98 0.91
CA ASN A 120 19.71 -12.29 0.23
C ASN A 120 20.24 -11.14 -0.64
N ASP A 121 19.46 -10.06 -0.79
CA ASP A 121 19.78 -8.93 -1.66
C ASP A 121 20.66 -7.94 -0.89
N VAL A 122 21.90 -7.73 -1.35
CA VAL A 122 22.92 -6.92 -0.67
C VAL A 122 23.36 -5.77 -1.57
N GLY A 123 23.36 -4.55 -1.03
CA GLY A 123 23.79 -3.35 -1.73
C GLY A 123 23.01 -2.10 -1.32
N ARG A 124 23.56 -0.93 -1.64
CA ARG A 124 22.93 0.37 -1.35
C ARG A 124 21.57 0.55 -2.04
N GLN A 125 21.36 -0.11 -3.17
CA GLN A 125 20.09 -0.16 -3.86
C GLN A 125 19.00 -0.90 -3.08
N TYR A 126 19.38 -1.75 -2.12
CA TYR A 126 18.47 -2.50 -1.23
C TYR A 126 18.39 -1.91 0.18
N ARG A 127 18.84 -0.67 0.38
CA ARG A 127 18.66 0.03 1.65
C ARG A 127 17.18 0.23 1.95
N SER A 128 16.85 0.28 3.24
CA SER A 128 15.50 0.59 3.69
C SER A 128 15.31 2.10 3.85
N GLY A 129 14.18 2.63 3.37
CA GLY A 129 13.91 4.06 3.38
C GLY A 129 12.43 4.40 3.20
N ILE A 130 12.01 5.50 3.83
CA ILE A 130 10.68 6.11 3.69
C ILE A 130 10.89 7.50 3.11
N TYR A 131 10.40 7.71 1.88
CA TYR A 131 10.51 8.98 1.19
C TYR A 131 9.15 9.65 1.03
N TYR A 132 9.01 10.83 1.61
CA TYR A 132 7.76 11.59 1.61
C TYR A 132 7.81 12.75 0.61
N VAL A 133 6.67 13.04 0.00
CA VAL A 133 6.49 14.21 -0.88
C VAL A 133 5.88 15.37 -0.07
N SER A 134 4.81 15.09 0.68
CA SER A 134 4.20 16.07 1.57
C SER A 134 4.92 16.15 2.91
N LYS A 135 5.25 17.37 3.35
CA LYS A 135 5.81 17.59 4.69
C LYS A 135 4.78 17.34 5.80
N ASP A 136 3.49 17.34 5.48
CA ASP A 136 2.41 17.11 6.44
C ASP A 136 2.38 15.66 6.93
N ASP A 137 2.99 14.74 6.19
CA ASP A 137 3.10 13.32 6.58
C ASP A 137 4.26 13.07 7.55
N LEU A 138 5.22 14.01 7.64
CA LEU A 138 6.43 13.84 8.46
C LEU A 138 6.15 13.60 9.95
N PRO A 139 5.23 14.33 10.63
CA PRO A 139 4.92 14.07 12.04
C PRO A 139 4.38 12.66 12.29
N VAL A 140 3.61 12.11 11.33
CA VAL A 140 3.08 10.74 11.41
C VAL A 140 4.21 9.73 11.26
N ILE A 141 5.11 9.94 10.28
CA ILE A 141 6.28 9.08 10.04
C ILE A 141 7.21 9.09 11.27
N GLU A 142 7.58 10.26 11.79
CA GLU A 142 8.47 10.38 12.95
C GLU A 142 7.86 9.75 14.21
N SER A 143 6.57 9.97 14.44
CA SER A 143 5.85 9.36 15.56
C SER A 143 5.81 7.84 15.44
N PHE A 144 5.54 7.32 14.25
CA PHE A 144 5.57 5.89 13.95
C PHE A 144 6.95 5.31 14.22
N MET A 145 8.01 5.91 13.66
CA MET A 145 9.40 5.47 13.84
C MET A 145 9.82 5.42 15.32
N LYS A 146 9.42 6.42 16.11
CA LYS A 146 9.69 6.47 17.56
C LYS A 146 8.98 5.36 18.33
N ILE A 147 7.76 5.02 17.95
CA ILE A 147 7.01 3.90 18.56
C ILE A 147 7.64 2.57 18.14
N GLU A 148 7.96 2.42 16.86
CA GLU A 148 8.49 1.18 16.29
C GLU A 148 9.86 0.84 16.85
N GLN A 149 10.74 1.84 17.05
CA GLN A 149 12.05 1.65 17.68
C GLN A 149 11.97 0.96 19.05
N LYS A 150 10.88 1.14 19.81
CA LYS A 150 10.73 0.50 21.12
C LYS A 150 10.57 -1.02 21.03
N LYS A 151 10.22 -1.55 19.86
CA LYS A 151 10.09 -3.00 19.61
C LYS A 151 11.43 -3.67 19.30
N PHE A 152 12.46 -2.89 18.96
CA PHE A 152 13.78 -3.38 18.54
C PHE A 152 14.85 -2.97 19.55
N LYS A 153 15.75 -3.90 19.90
CA LYS A 153 16.93 -3.58 20.71
C LYS A 153 17.96 -2.82 19.90
N ASP A 154 18.15 -3.25 18.66
CA ASP A 154 19.05 -2.61 17.72
C ASP A 154 18.39 -1.35 17.13
N LYS A 155 19.23 -0.38 16.77
CA LYS A 155 18.78 0.87 16.18
C LYS A 155 18.18 0.57 14.80
N ILE A 156 16.99 1.09 14.55
CA ILE A 156 16.38 1.10 13.22
C ILE A 156 17.26 1.96 12.30
N VAL A 157 17.62 1.40 11.15
CA VAL A 157 18.48 2.05 10.14
C VAL A 157 17.71 2.52 8.91
N VAL A 158 16.38 2.35 8.89
CA VAL A 158 15.48 2.87 7.87
C VAL A 158 15.64 4.40 7.80
N GLU A 159 16.05 4.92 6.65
CA GLU A 159 16.18 6.36 6.46
C GLU A 159 14.81 7.03 6.24
N VAL A 160 14.64 8.24 6.77
CA VAL A 160 13.45 9.07 6.53
C VAL A 160 13.92 10.36 5.90
N ALA A 161 13.48 10.64 4.68
CA ALA A 161 13.93 11.79 3.91
C ALA A 161 12.84 12.30 2.96
N PRO A 162 12.90 13.57 2.52
CA PRO A 162 12.06 14.00 1.41
C PRO A 162 12.44 13.23 0.13
N LEU A 163 11.46 12.95 -0.72
CA LEU A 163 11.71 12.44 -2.05
C LEU A 163 12.41 13.54 -2.88
N LYS A 164 13.54 13.19 -3.51
CA LYS A 164 14.31 14.08 -4.39
C LYS A 164 14.01 13.82 -5.86
N ASN A 165 14.09 12.54 -6.24
CA ASN A 165 13.79 12.06 -7.58
C ASN A 165 13.23 10.63 -7.49
N PHE A 166 12.42 10.27 -8.48
CA PHE A 166 11.89 8.92 -8.65
C PHE A 166 11.83 8.59 -10.13
N ILE A 167 12.64 7.64 -10.55
CA ILE A 167 12.75 7.20 -11.93
C ILE A 167 11.99 5.89 -12.05
N ILE A 168 10.91 5.89 -12.81
CA ILE A 168 10.09 4.69 -13.03
C ILE A 168 10.98 3.59 -13.65
N ALA A 169 10.96 2.41 -13.04
CA ALA A 169 11.69 1.27 -13.56
C ALA A 169 11.06 0.75 -14.85
N GLU A 170 11.86 0.02 -15.63
CA GLU A 170 11.47 -0.55 -16.90
C GLU A 170 10.22 -1.45 -16.79
N GLU A 171 9.43 -1.54 -17.86
CA GLU A 171 8.14 -2.24 -17.86
C GLU A 171 8.22 -3.72 -17.44
N TYR A 172 9.36 -4.38 -17.65
CA TYR A 172 9.54 -5.76 -17.23
C TYR A 172 9.65 -5.93 -15.70
N HIS A 173 9.92 -4.84 -14.96
CA HIS A 173 9.90 -4.82 -13.50
C HIS A 173 8.54 -4.48 -12.90
N GLN A 174 7.71 -3.72 -13.63
CA GLN A 174 6.35 -3.39 -13.17
C GLN A 174 5.52 -4.68 -13.10
N ASP A 175 4.85 -4.90 -11.97
CA ASP A 175 3.99 -6.06 -11.74
C ASP A 175 4.70 -7.39 -12.01
N TYR A 176 6.00 -7.44 -11.67
CA TYR A 176 6.85 -8.58 -12.00
C TYR A 176 6.29 -9.93 -11.52
N LEU A 177 5.76 -9.99 -10.30
CA LEU A 177 5.21 -11.24 -9.73
C LEU A 177 3.81 -11.60 -10.26
N ASP A 178 3.09 -10.65 -10.86
CA ASP A 178 1.86 -10.97 -11.60
C ASP A 178 2.20 -11.59 -12.96
N LYS A 179 3.25 -11.06 -13.61
CA LYS A 179 3.79 -11.58 -14.87
C LYS A 179 4.53 -12.92 -14.67
N ASN A 180 5.17 -13.09 -13.52
CA ASN A 180 6.00 -14.24 -13.17
C ASN A 180 5.62 -14.78 -11.77
N PRO A 181 4.54 -15.58 -11.64
CA PRO A 181 4.03 -16.02 -10.33
C PRO A 181 5.01 -16.83 -9.48
N PHE A 182 6.01 -17.45 -10.11
CA PHE A 182 7.08 -18.21 -9.45
C PHE A 182 8.43 -17.47 -9.48
N GLY A 183 8.40 -16.16 -9.76
CA GLY A 183 9.57 -15.31 -9.73
C GLY A 183 10.16 -15.18 -8.33
N TYR A 184 11.38 -14.64 -8.26
CA TYR A 184 12.06 -14.43 -6.99
C TYR A 184 11.27 -13.45 -6.09
N CYS A 185 11.07 -13.84 -4.83
CA CYS A 185 10.49 -13.00 -3.80
C CYS A 185 10.98 -13.47 -2.43
N HIS A 186 11.65 -12.59 -1.68
CA HIS A 186 12.07 -12.89 -0.30
C HIS A 186 10.97 -12.62 0.74
N ILE A 187 9.88 -11.95 0.35
CA ILE A 187 8.73 -11.61 1.20
C ILE A 187 7.66 -12.71 1.11
N ASP A 188 7.10 -13.14 2.24
CA ASP A 188 5.88 -13.97 2.25
C ASP A 188 4.65 -13.12 1.88
N LEU A 189 4.25 -13.17 0.61
CA LEU A 189 3.10 -12.42 0.10
C LEU A 189 1.77 -12.80 0.75
N ASN A 190 1.68 -13.93 1.45
CA ASN A 190 0.47 -14.32 2.16
C ASN A 190 0.25 -13.48 3.43
N LEU A 191 1.29 -12.83 3.94
CA LEU A 191 1.16 -11.92 5.07
C LEU A 191 0.20 -10.76 4.77
N ALA A 192 0.04 -10.34 3.51
CA ALA A 192 -0.90 -9.28 3.15
C ALA A 192 -2.37 -9.68 3.38
N ASN A 193 -2.67 -10.98 3.36
CA ASN A 193 -4.00 -11.53 3.58
C ASN A 193 -4.26 -11.93 5.04
N LYS A 194 -3.30 -11.73 5.93
CA LYS A 194 -3.41 -12.03 7.36
C LYS A 194 -3.58 -10.73 8.14
N PRO A 195 -4.33 -10.75 9.27
CA PRO A 195 -4.39 -9.61 10.18
C PRO A 195 -3.02 -9.01 10.44
N LEU A 196 -2.96 -7.68 10.43
CA LEU A 196 -1.72 -6.92 10.63
C LEU A 196 -1.22 -7.05 12.07
N TYR A 197 -2.14 -7.14 13.02
CA TYR A 197 -1.86 -7.26 14.45
C TYR A 197 -2.28 -8.64 14.98
N ASP A 198 -1.75 -9.01 16.14
CA ASP A 198 -2.13 -10.24 16.83
C ASP A 198 -3.56 -10.15 17.36
N GLU A 199 -4.47 -10.88 16.71
CA GLU A 199 -5.88 -10.97 17.10
C GLU A 199 -6.16 -12.14 18.05
N ALA A 200 -5.16 -12.91 18.48
CA ALA A 200 -5.38 -14.07 19.37
C ALA A 200 -6.02 -13.69 20.71
N LYS A 201 -5.87 -12.44 21.13
CA LYS A 201 -6.50 -11.86 22.33
C LYS A 201 -7.93 -11.39 22.08
N PHE A 202 -8.34 -11.18 20.83
CA PHE A 202 -9.67 -10.69 20.44
C PHE A 202 -10.60 -11.82 20.00
N LYS A 203 -10.56 -12.94 20.73
CA LYS A 203 -11.48 -14.06 20.46
C LYS A 203 -12.90 -13.69 20.87
N PRO A 204 -13.91 -13.94 20.01
CA PRO A 204 -15.29 -13.67 20.37
C PRO A 204 -15.69 -14.57 21.56
N LEU A 205 -16.35 -13.97 22.55
CA LEU A 205 -16.94 -14.68 23.67
C LEU A 205 -18.20 -15.43 23.22
N SER A 206 -18.60 -16.47 23.96
CA SER A 206 -19.88 -17.16 23.71
C SER A 206 -21.07 -16.23 23.98
N LYS A 207 -22.24 -16.53 23.40
CA LYS A 207 -23.46 -15.73 23.63
C LYS A 207 -23.81 -15.66 25.12
N GLU A 208 -23.60 -16.75 25.85
CA GLU A 208 -23.85 -16.85 27.30
C GLU A 208 -22.88 -15.99 28.11
N GLU A 209 -21.61 -15.91 27.69
CA GLU A 209 -20.64 -14.99 28.28
C GLU A 209 -20.96 -13.53 27.96
N LEU A 210 -21.33 -13.22 26.70
CA LEU A 210 -21.73 -11.88 26.30
C LEU A 210 -22.97 -11.40 27.07
N LYS A 211 -24.00 -12.24 27.24
CA LYS A 211 -25.19 -11.89 28.06
C LYS A 211 -24.87 -11.62 29.53
N ARG A 212 -23.81 -12.23 30.08
CA ARG A 212 -23.37 -12.02 31.46
C ARG A 212 -22.51 -10.77 31.61
N ASN A 213 -21.71 -10.45 30.60
CA ASN A 213 -20.69 -9.41 30.66
C ASN A 213 -21.16 -8.06 30.11
N LEU A 214 -22.15 -8.05 29.21
CA LEU A 214 -22.69 -6.84 28.61
C LEU A 214 -23.98 -6.39 29.31
N SER A 215 -24.22 -5.08 29.33
CA SER A 215 -25.55 -4.56 29.65
C SER A 215 -26.59 -4.99 28.61
N SER A 216 -27.87 -4.91 28.97
CA SER A 216 -28.96 -5.24 28.06
C SER A 216 -28.92 -4.44 26.74
N GLU A 217 -28.59 -3.15 26.82
CA GLU A 217 -28.47 -2.29 25.63
C GLU A 217 -27.26 -2.68 24.77
N GLN A 218 -26.07 -2.86 25.38
CA GLN A 218 -24.88 -3.32 24.65
C GLN A 218 -25.08 -4.67 23.98
N TYR A 219 -25.75 -5.61 24.65
CA TYR A 219 -26.05 -6.91 24.07
C TYR A 219 -27.03 -6.76 22.89
N ALA A 220 -28.11 -6.00 23.05
CA ALA A 220 -29.09 -5.78 21.98
C ALA A 220 -28.47 -5.08 20.77
N VAL A 221 -27.64 -4.06 20.98
CA VAL A 221 -26.96 -3.33 19.90
C VAL A 221 -25.97 -4.25 19.17
N THR A 222 -25.11 -4.95 19.90
CA THR A 222 -24.02 -5.74 19.28
C THR A 222 -24.46 -7.10 18.74
N GLN A 223 -25.48 -7.73 19.31
CA GLN A 223 -25.89 -9.10 18.98
C GLN A 223 -27.27 -9.21 18.30
N GLU A 224 -28.12 -8.19 18.45
CA GLU A 224 -29.51 -8.20 17.94
C GLU A 224 -29.80 -7.06 16.96
N ALA A 225 -28.76 -6.31 16.55
CA ALA A 225 -28.85 -5.18 15.64
C ALA A 225 -29.83 -4.08 16.11
N ALA A 226 -30.00 -3.92 17.42
CA ALA A 226 -30.72 -2.77 17.97
C ALA A 226 -29.92 -1.47 17.79
N THR A 227 -30.59 -0.34 17.92
CA THR A 227 -29.97 0.99 17.90
C THR A 227 -30.28 1.68 19.22
N GLU A 228 -29.24 2.17 19.91
CA GLU A 228 -29.40 2.98 21.13
C GLU A 228 -30.16 4.28 20.83
N ARG A 229 -30.62 4.97 21.88
CA ARG A 229 -31.32 6.24 21.69
C ARG A 229 -30.34 7.36 21.30
N PRO A 230 -30.75 8.32 20.45
CA PRO A 230 -29.92 9.48 20.17
C PRO A 230 -29.58 10.27 21.44
N PHE A 231 -28.32 10.70 21.55
CA PHE A 231 -27.79 11.53 22.65
C PHE A 231 -27.86 10.87 24.04
N SER A 232 -27.94 9.54 24.12
CA SER A 232 -27.92 8.82 25.41
C SER A 232 -26.58 8.16 25.74
N SER A 233 -25.70 7.96 24.75
CA SER A 233 -24.37 7.40 24.96
C SER A 233 -23.44 8.39 25.67
N GLU A 234 -22.40 7.86 26.33
CA GLU A 234 -21.33 8.64 26.95
C GLU A 234 -20.23 9.06 25.96
N TYR A 235 -20.21 8.48 24.76
CA TYR A 235 -19.27 8.76 23.65
C TYR A 235 -19.90 9.63 22.57
#